data_AF-A0A6P8G3M3-F1
#
_entry.id   AF-A0A6P8G3M3-F1
#
_cell.length_a   1.000
_cell.length_b   1.000
_cell.length_c   1.000
_cell.angle_alpha   90.00
_cell.angle_beta   90.00
_cell.angle_gamma   90.00
#
_symmetry.space_group_name_H-M   'P 1'
#
loop_
_entity.id
_entity.type
_entity.pdbx_description
1 polymer ?
#
loop_
_entity_poly.entity_id
_entity_poly.type
_entity_poly.pdbx_seq_one_letter_code
_entity_poly.pdbx_strand_id
1 'polypeptide(L)'
;MQRVVFFPGKVSVVFRRGPLGFLRQDPSVEARRIKDDPTRQDKSAPMREDLVRQNALAVVRQRGGDASDRTDVLGDYILQFGKYKGKAFRWLLENDVGYTSYLIKNLRKEEAAGICRAEGHSKDSLLSFVNFALSFSEIQSLLAYEASGVGVVAASSEDDQLVGFGTRAKSTWKETWDSRSDGYAAFIMGKSCVPGTRMYKLQQYLRKRQQSASASTPAEPASRAQAKPLMMDEDEELERAMLSISPSKLQLQSFAVPVAAATATATATAAAAIPGVSPGAKTGF
;
A
#
# COMPACT_ATOMS: atom_id res chain seq x y z
N MET A 1 16.19 32.74 42.34
CA MET A 1 14.76 32.69 41.93
C MET A 1 14.71 32.23 40.48
N GLN A 2 14.20 31.02 40.22
CA GLN A 2 14.09 30.46 38.87
C GLN A 2 12.85 31.10 38.22
N ARG A 3 13.03 31.92 37.17
CA ARG A 3 11.88 32.42 36.39
C ARG A 3 11.28 31.23 35.66
N VAL A 4 10.14 30.75 36.14
CA VAL A 4 9.32 29.80 35.39
C VAL A 4 8.65 30.61 34.28
N VAL A 5 9.21 30.54 33.07
CA VAL A 5 8.62 31.16 31.90
C VAL A 5 7.47 30.26 31.45
N PHE A 6 6.24 30.72 31.66
CA PHE A 6 5.04 30.02 31.22
C PHE A 6 4.72 30.44 29.78
N PHE A 7 4.67 29.48 28.87
CA PHE A 7 4.29 29.71 27.46
C PHE A 7 2.84 29.29 27.27
N PRO A 8 1.87 30.22 27.32
CA PRO A 8 0.45 29.91 27.24
C PRO A 8 0.04 29.30 25.89
N GLY A 9 0.89 29.39 24.86
CA GLY A 9 0.66 28.87 23.51
C GLY A 9 1.40 27.58 23.16
N LYS A 10 1.96 26.83 24.12
CA LYS A 10 2.65 25.56 23.81
C LYS A 10 1.63 24.49 23.37
N VAL A 11 1.88 23.82 22.23
CA VAL A 11 0.94 22.85 21.64
C VAL A 11 1.54 21.45 21.60
N SER A 12 0.90 20.52 22.30
CA SER A 12 1.21 19.09 22.24
C SER A 12 0.51 18.40 21.07
N VAL A 13 1.12 17.33 20.53
CA VAL A 13 0.49 16.46 19.54
C VAL A 13 -0.68 15.71 20.18
N VAL A 14 -1.86 15.75 19.57
CA VAL A 14 -3.04 14.99 20.04
C VAL A 14 -3.26 13.74 19.19
N PHE A 15 -2.71 12.61 19.64
CA PHE A 15 -2.87 11.35 18.93
C PHE A 15 -4.29 10.81 18.94
N ARG A 16 -4.76 10.31 17.79
CA ARG A 16 -6.01 9.55 17.72
C ARG A 16 -5.85 8.16 18.30
N ARG A 17 -6.79 7.79 19.16
CA ARG A 17 -6.84 6.48 19.80
C ARG A 17 -8.13 5.74 19.46
N GLY A 18 -8.06 4.42 19.41
CA GLY A 18 -9.22 3.54 19.28
C GLY A 18 -9.88 3.28 20.63
N PRO A 19 -10.98 2.50 20.68
CA PRO A 19 -11.69 2.17 21.91
C PRO A 19 -10.82 1.51 22.99
N LEU A 20 -9.78 0.79 22.56
CA LEU A 20 -8.82 0.10 23.44
C LEU A 20 -7.61 0.96 23.81
N GLY A 21 -7.61 2.26 23.48
CA GLY A 21 -6.52 3.19 23.80
C GLY A 21 -5.29 3.13 22.87
N PHE A 22 -5.23 2.14 21.97
CA PHE A 22 -4.18 2.04 20.95
C PHE A 22 -4.26 3.15 19.91
N LEU A 23 -3.11 3.53 19.35
CA LEU A 23 -3.05 4.52 18.26
C LEU A 23 -3.84 4.05 17.04
N ARG A 24 -4.70 4.91 16.51
CA ARG A 24 -5.34 4.67 15.22
C ARG A 24 -4.37 4.95 14.09
N GLN A 25 -4.06 3.90 13.33
CA GLN A 25 -3.21 4.00 12.15
C GLN A 25 -3.97 4.44 10.90
N ASP A 26 -5.29 4.22 10.84
CA ASP A 26 -6.05 4.55 9.65
C ASP A 26 -6.25 6.08 9.52
N PRO A 27 -6.28 6.66 8.30
CA PRO A 27 -6.33 8.12 8.11
C PRO A 27 -7.63 8.77 8.62
N SER A 28 -7.55 10.00 9.14
CA SER A 28 -8.75 10.81 9.45
C SER A 28 -9.58 11.05 8.20
N VAL A 29 -10.81 11.53 8.41
CA VAL A 29 -11.64 12.07 7.33
C VAL A 29 -10.89 13.18 6.56
N GLU A 30 -10.17 14.06 7.24
CA GLU A 30 -9.38 15.11 6.59
C GLU A 30 -8.21 14.56 5.76
N ALA A 31 -7.42 13.65 6.34
CA ALA A 31 -6.32 13.01 5.63
C ALA A 31 -6.82 12.19 4.42
N ARG A 32 -7.96 11.52 4.58
CA ARG A 32 -8.61 10.76 3.51
C ARG A 32 -9.02 11.64 2.33
N ARG A 33 -9.55 12.84 2.59
CA ARG A 33 -9.87 13.80 1.50
C ARG A 33 -8.65 14.16 0.66
N ILE A 34 -7.47 14.32 1.27
CA ILE A 34 -6.22 14.64 0.54
C ILE A 34 -5.66 13.38 -0.15
N LYS A 35 -5.80 12.23 0.49
CA LYS A 35 -5.37 10.94 -0.06
C LYS A 35 -6.17 10.57 -1.31
N ASP A 36 -7.48 10.75 -1.27
CA ASP A 36 -8.41 10.28 -2.31
C ASP A 36 -8.52 11.27 -3.48
N ASP A 37 -8.16 12.54 -3.27
CA ASP A 37 -8.18 13.60 -4.28
C ASP A 37 -6.77 14.18 -4.51
N PRO A 38 -6.03 13.69 -5.53
CA PRO A 38 -4.69 14.16 -5.86
C PRO A 38 -4.59 15.65 -6.24
N THR A 39 -5.70 16.30 -6.59
CA THR A 39 -5.70 17.74 -6.91
C THR A 39 -5.45 18.61 -5.69
N ARG A 40 -5.68 18.07 -4.48
CA ARG A 40 -5.44 18.74 -3.20
C ARG A 40 -4.00 18.62 -2.70
N GLN A 41 -3.16 17.86 -3.41
CA GLN A 41 -1.77 17.64 -3.02
C GLN A 41 -0.90 18.77 -3.57
N ASP A 42 -0.05 19.32 -2.71
CA ASP A 42 0.92 20.34 -3.11
C ASP A 42 2.02 19.72 -3.99
N LYS A 43 2.17 20.25 -5.22
CA LYS A 43 3.16 19.83 -6.22
C LYS A 43 4.28 20.85 -6.42
N SER A 44 4.35 21.88 -5.58
CA SER A 44 5.43 22.87 -5.61
C SER A 44 6.81 22.23 -5.39
N ALA A 45 7.89 22.96 -5.66
CA ALA A 45 9.24 22.52 -5.30
C ALA A 45 9.42 22.49 -3.77
N PRO A 46 10.19 21.54 -3.21
CA PRO A 46 10.55 21.53 -1.78
C PRO A 46 11.32 22.81 -1.39
N MET A 47 10.94 23.40 -0.26
CA MET A 47 11.63 24.56 0.31
C MET A 47 12.89 24.12 1.07
N ARG A 48 13.90 24.99 1.11
CA ARG A 48 15.11 24.80 1.94
C ARG A 48 14.76 24.70 3.42
N GLU A 49 15.47 23.84 4.15
CA GLU A 49 15.23 23.60 5.58
C GLU A 49 15.31 24.89 6.41
N ASP A 50 16.27 25.77 6.15
CA ASP A 50 16.42 27.04 6.87
C ASP A 50 15.16 27.92 6.78
N LEU A 51 14.53 27.95 5.60
CA LEU A 51 13.32 28.73 5.37
C LEU A 51 12.10 28.09 6.07
N VAL A 52 12.00 26.76 6.02
CA VAL A 52 10.97 26.01 6.76
C VAL A 52 11.10 26.28 8.27
N ARG A 53 12.33 26.28 8.79
CA ARG A 53 12.62 26.59 10.19
C ARG A 53 12.24 28.01 10.57
N GLN A 54 12.60 29.00 9.75
CA GLN A 54 12.26 30.40 10.00
C GLN A 54 10.74 30.61 10.02
N ASN A 55 10.02 30.00 9.09
CA ASN A 55 8.55 30.05 9.05
C ASN A 55 7.94 29.42 10.31
N ALA A 56 8.43 28.24 10.72
CA ALA A 56 7.96 27.57 11.93
C ALA A 56 8.20 28.43 13.19
N LEU A 57 9.40 29.04 13.32
CA LEU A 57 9.71 29.95 14.42
C LEU A 57 8.79 31.18 14.46
N ALA A 58 8.46 31.75 13.30
CA ALA A 58 7.51 32.86 13.23
C ALA A 58 6.12 32.45 13.72
N VAL A 59 5.63 31.27 13.28
CA VAL A 59 4.34 30.71 13.72
C VAL A 59 4.32 30.45 15.23
N VAL A 60 5.38 29.83 15.77
CA VAL A 60 5.50 29.53 17.21
C VAL A 60 5.46 30.82 18.03
N ARG A 61 6.20 31.85 17.60
CA ARG A 61 6.19 33.17 18.27
C ARG A 61 4.83 33.84 18.19
N GLN A 62 4.18 33.80 17.02
CA GLN A 62 2.88 34.42 16.81
C GLN A 62 1.79 33.81 17.71
N ARG A 63 1.85 32.49 17.96
CA ARG A 63 0.91 31.82 18.89
C ARG A 63 1.27 31.97 20.38
N GLY A 64 2.42 32.58 20.72
CA GLY A 64 2.91 32.64 22.10
C GLY A 64 3.45 31.30 22.64
N GLY A 65 3.96 30.45 21.75
CA GLY A 65 4.63 29.19 22.08
C GLY A 65 6.10 29.38 22.44
N ASP A 66 6.78 28.28 22.73
CA ASP A 66 8.18 28.29 23.15
C ASP A 66 9.10 28.09 21.93
N ALA A 67 9.66 29.19 21.41
CA ALA A 67 10.59 29.13 20.28
C ALA A 67 11.97 28.54 20.65
N SER A 68 12.26 28.34 21.94
CA SER A 68 13.45 27.64 22.41
C SER A 68 13.22 26.13 22.53
N ASP A 69 11.97 25.69 22.67
CA ASP A 69 11.60 24.28 22.64
C ASP A 69 11.66 23.73 21.21
N ARG A 70 12.67 22.89 20.96
CA ARG A 70 12.89 22.25 19.66
C ARG A 70 11.66 21.46 19.20
N THR A 71 10.97 20.77 20.11
CA THR A 71 9.82 19.93 19.76
C THR A 71 8.63 20.80 19.37
N ASP A 72 8.41 21.90 20.08
CA ASP A 72 7.33 22.84 19.76
C ASP A 72 7.53 23.47 18.38
N VAL A 73 8.77 23.85 18.05
CA VAL A 73 9.16 24.38 16.73
C VAL A 73 9.05 23.33 15.63
N LEU A 74 9.54 22.10 15.86
CA LEU A 74 9.44 21.01 14.88
C LEU A 74 7.99 20.64 14.59
N GLY A 75 7.07 20.77 15.55
CA GLY A 75 5.65 20.54 15.32
C GLY A 75 5.05 21.41 14.22
N ASP A 76 5.60 22.61 14.01
CA ASP A 76 5.17 23.58 12.99
C ASP A 76 6.00 23.56 11.71
N TYR A 77 6.96 22.65 11.60
CA TYR A 77 7.62 22.41 10.33
C TYR A 77 6.60 21.91 9.32
N ILE A 78 6.61 22.51 8.14
CA ILE A 78 5.77 22.10 7.02
C ILE A 78 6.46 20.97 6.26
N LEU A 79 5.75 19.87 6.05
CA LEU A 79 6.18 18.76 5.21
C LEU A 79 6.53 19.26 3.82
N GLN A 80 7.75 18.93 3.37
CA GLN A 80 8.24 19.27 2.02
C GLN A 80 8.16 18.09 1.05
N PHE A 81 7.56 16.98 1.46
CA PHE A 81 7.51 15.72 0.71
C PHE A 81 6.15 15.02 0.83
N GLY A 82 5.93 14.06 -0.07
CA GLY A 82 4.80 13.13 -0.02
C GLY A 82 3.43 13.76 -0.26
N LYS A 83 2.39 12.93 -0.13
CA LYS A 83 0.98 13.31 -0.38
C LYS A 83 0.42 14.37 0.56
N TYR A 84 1.03 14.55 1.74
CA TYR A 84 0.64 15.55 2.73
C TYR A 84 1.57 16.76 2.76
N LYS A 85 2.34 16.98 1.68
CA LYS A 85 3.14 18.19 1.50
C LYS A 85 2.28 19.44 1.76
N GLY A 86 2.84 20.40 2.48
CA GLY A 86 2.11 21.61 2.89
C GLY A 86 1.39 21.49 4.24
N LYS A 87 1.38 20.31 4.88
CA LYS A 87 0.87 20.14 6.26
C LYS A 87 1.98 20.18 7.28
N ALA A 88 1.66 20.62 8.49
CA ALA A 88 2.59 20.63 9.61
C ALA A 88 2.95 19.20 10.06
N PHE A 89 4.14 19.01 10.63
CA PHE A 89 4.56 17.72 11.20
C PHE A 89 3.58 17.24 12.28
N ARG A 90 3.16 18.15 13.17
CA ARG A 90 2.14 17.90 14.19
C ARG A 90 0.85 17.39 13.55
N TRP A 91 0.37 18.07 12.50
CA TRP A 91 -0.86 17.67 11.80
C TRP A 91 -0.78 16.23 11.30
N LEU A 92 0.36 15.79 10.75
CA LEU A 92 0.49 14.42 10.24
C LEU A 92 0.40 13.37 11.35
N LEU A 93 1.03 13.60 12.51
CA LEU A 93 0.92 12.68 13.66
C LEU A 93 -0.50 12.58 14.21
N GLU A 94 -1.26 13.68 14.15
CA GLU A 94 -2.67 13.70 14.57
C GLU A 94 -3.59 13.06 13.52
N ASN A 95 -3.19 13.11 12.25
CA ASN A 95 -4.07 12.79 11.13
C ASN A 95 -3.83 11.43 10.45
N ASP A 96 -2.61 10.91 10.42
CA ASP A 96 -2.27 9.65 9.74
C ASP A 96 -1.00 9.03 10.34
N VAL A 97 -1.15 8.40 11.52
CA VAL A 97 -0.06 7.66 12.18
C VAL A 97 0.38 6.46 11.35
N GLY A 98 -0.51 5.83 10.58
CA GLY A 98 -0.15 4.71 9.70
C GLY A 98 0.85 5.13 8.63
N TYR A 99 0.65 6.30 8.01
CA TYR A 99 1.63 6.85 7.09
C TYR A 99 2.96 7.19 7.78
N THR A 100 2.92 7.68 9.01
CA THR A 100 4.13 7.91 9.82
C THR A 100 4.91 6.61 10.06
N SER A 101 4.23 5.54 10.51
CA SER A 101 4.85 4.22 10.71
C SER A 101 5.46 3.69 9.40
N TYR A 102 4.74 3.83 8.28
CA TYR A 102 5.23 3.46 6.96
C TYR A 102 6.52 4.21 6.58
N LEU A 103 6.57 5.54 6.76
CA LEU A 103 7.74 6.35 6.43
C LEU A 103 8.97 5.93 7.24
N ILE A 104 8.81 5.71 8.54
CA ILE A 104 9.90 5.29 9.43
C ILE A 104 10.42 3.92 9.02
N LYS A 105 9.51 2.96 8.77
CA LYS A 105 9.88 1.61 8.31
C LYS A 105 10.57 1.63 6.96
N ASN A 106 10.07 2.43 6.01
CA ASN A 106 10.68 2.55 4.69
C ASN A 106 12.08 3.15 4.78
N LEU A 107 12.27 4.21 5.57
CA LEU A 107 13.58 4.82 5.78
C LEU A 107 14.59 3.82 6.37
N ARG A 108 14.21 3.06 7.41
CA ARG A 108 15.08 2.02 8.00
C ARG A 108 15.44 0.91 7.01
N LYS A 109 14.50 0.54 6.13
CA LYS A 109 14.75 -0.45 5.06
C LYS A 109 15.75 0.09 4.02
N GLU A 110 15.59 1.34 3.60
CA GLU A 110 16.55 2.00 2.70
C GLU A 110 17.95 2.06 3.31
N GLU A 111 18.05 2.40 4.61
CA GLU A 111 19.31 2.42 5.35
C GLU A 111 19.96 1.04 5.46
N ALA A 112 19.17 -0.01 5.75
CA ALA A 112 19.66 -1.38 5.82
C ALA A 112 20.10 -1.94 4.47
N ALA A 113 19.46 -1.51 3.38
CA ALA A 113 19.81 -1.91 2.02
C ALA A 113 21.05 -1.16 1.46
N GLY A 114 21.61 -0.21 2.22
CA GLY A 114 22.77 0.57 1.77
C GLY A 114 22.51 1.40 0.50
N ILE A 115 21.23 1.67 0.18
CA ILE A 115 20.86 2.42 -1.02
C ILE A 115 21.37 3.86 -0.85
N CYS A 116 22.28 4.26 -1.74
CA CYS A 116 22.98 5.55 -1.70
C CYS A 116 22.00 6.71 -1.63
N ARG A 117 22.27 7.65 -0.73
CA ARG A 117 21.33 8.70 -0.32
C ARG A 117 21.15 9.72 -1.45
N ALA A 118 19.96 9.74 -2.06
CA ALA A 118 19.56 10.89 -2.87
C ALA A 118 19.46 12.12 -1.95
N GLU A 119 20.27 13.13 -2.25
CA GLU A 119 20.41 14.37 -1.48
C GLU A 119 19.34 15.39 -1.92
N GLY A 120 18.78 16.14 -0.98
CA GLY A 120 17.81 17.20 -1.29
C GLY A 120 16.83 17.51 -0.17
N HIS A 121 16.19 18.69 -0.28
CA HIS A 121 15.36 19.26 0.80
C HIS A 121 14.16 18.39 1.20
N SER A 122 13.61 17.57 0.30
CA SER A 122 12.58 16.59 0.64
C SER A 122 13.10 15.52 1.60
N LYS A 123 14.35 15.08 1.41
CA LYS A 123 14.99 14.06 2.26
C LYS A 123 15.34 14.67 3.62
N ASP A 124 15.85 15.89 3.65
CA ASP A 124 16.11 16.63 4.90
C ASP A 124 14.83 16.79 5.72
N SER A 125 13.74 17.17 5.06
CA SER A 125 12.41 17.26 5.68
C SER A 125 11.92 15.91 6.21
N LEU A 126 12.14 14.81 5.48
CA LEU A 126 11.81 13.46 5.95
C LEU A 126 12.61 13.07 7.20
N LEU A 127 13.92 13.33 7.21
CA LEU A 127 14.76 13.02 8.37
C LEU A 127 14.35 13.86 9.60
N SER A 128 14.12 15.15 9.41
CA SER A 128 13.61 16.04 10.47
C SER A 128 12.23 15.59 10.98
N PHE A 129 11.34 15.12 10.10
CA PHE A 129 10.06 14.55 10.50
C PHE A 129 10.20 13.24 11.29
N VAL A 130 11.05 12.32 10.84
CA VAL A 130 11.28 11.04 11.54
C VAL A 130 11.88 11.28 12.92
N ASN A 131 12.85 12.19 13.04
CA ASN A 131 13.41 12.58 14.33
C ASN A 131 12.35 13.18 15.27
N PHE A 132 11.46 14.02 14.74
CA PHE A 132 10.32 14.56 15.49
C PHE A 132 9.35 13.46 15.91
N ALA A 133 8.93 12.57 15.00
CA ALA A 133 7.99 11.49 15.30
C ALA A 133 8.54 10.52 16.36
N LEU A 134 9.83 10.20 16.28
CA LEU A 134 10.51 9.33 17.26
C LEU A 134 10.73 9.99 18.63
N SER A 135 10.50 11.30 18.77
CA SER A 135 10.51 11.95 20.09
C SER A 135 9.30 11.59 20.96
N PHE A 136 8.25 11.00 20.36
CA PHE A 136 7.03 10.59 21.07
C PHE A 136 7.07 9.11 21.45
N SER A 137 6.88 8.85 22.74
CA SER A 137 6.83 7.49 23.30
C SER A 137 5.77 6.62 22.62
N GLU A 138 4.64 7.22 22.24
CA GLU A 138 3.51 6.55 21.61
C GLU A 138 3.88 5.94 20.25
N ILE A 139 4.70 6.67 19.47
CA ILE A 139 5.21 6.19 18.19
C ILE A 139 6.25 5.10 18.40
N GLN A 140 7.14 5.26 19.38
CA GLN A 140 8.13 4.24 19.71
C GLN A 140 7.45 2.93 20.17
N SER A 141 6.46 3.01 21.06
CA SER A 141 5.68 1.87 21.52
C SER A 141 4.92 1.20 20.38
N LEU A 142 4.33 1.97 19.47
CA LEU A 142 3.68 1.42 18.28
C LEU A 142 4.68 0.62 17.42
N LEU A 143 5.85 1.18 17.12
CA LEU A 143 6.86 0.50 16.31
C LEU A 143 7.41 -0.75 17.01
N ALA A 144 7.62 -0.69 18.32
CA ALA A 144 8.05 -1.84 19.11
C ALA A 144 6.98 -2.94 19.13
N TYR A 145 5.72 -2.58 19.30
CA TYR A 145 4.59 -3.51 19.25
C TYR A 145 4.47 -4.17 17.86
N GLU A 146 4.61 -3.40 16.78
CA GLU A 146 4.60 -3.94 15.42
C GLU A 146 5.81 -4.84 15.13
N ALA A 147 7.00 -4.49 15.66
CA ALA A 147 8.19 -5.31 15.55
C ALA A 147 8.12 -6.60 16.37
N SER A 148 7.40 -6.59 17.50
CA SER A 148 7.15 -7.77 18.33
C SER A 148 6.27 -8.81 17.66
N GLY A 149 5.65 -8.48 16.51
CA GLY A 149 4.77 -9.40 15.77
C GLY A 149 3.44 -9.67 16.46
N VAL A 150 3.13 -9.01 17.58
CA VAL A 150 1.91 -9.25 18.36
C VAL A 150 0.67 -8.56 17.74
N GLY A 151 0.86 -7.59 16.83
CA GLY A 151 -0.20 -6.78 16.21
C GLY A 151 -0.82 -7.31 14.91
N VAL A 152 -0.22 -8.35 14.33
CA VAL A 152 -0.85 -9.22 13.34
C VAL A 152 -0.48 -10.59 13.84
N VAL A 153 -1.45 -11.40 14.28
CA VAL A 153 -1.23 -12.85 14.37
C VAL A 153 -1.04 -13.34 12.93
N ALA A 154 0.10 -13.00 12.34
CA ALA A 154 0.78 -13.82 11.38
C ALA A 154 1.25 -14.98 12.24
N ALA A 155 0.31 -15.91 12.43
CA ALA A 155 0.57 -17.25 12.89
C ALA A 155 1.93 -17.65 12.33
N SER A 156 2.91 -17.85 13.21
CA SER A 156 4.29 -18.14 12.82
C SER A 156 4.39 -19.46 12.06
N SER A 157 3.26 -20.17 11.93
CA SER A 157 2.98 -21.30 11.06
C SER A 157 1.58 -21.16 10.46
N GLU A 158 1.28 -21.77 9.30
CA GLU A 158 -0.10 -21.84 8.76
C GLU A 158 -1.09 -22.47 9.77
N ASP A 159 -0.58 -23.26 10.71
CA ASP A 159 -1.35 -23.99 11.73
C ASP A 159 -2.00 -23.06 12.77
N ASP A 160 -1.33 -21.97 13.18
CA ASP A 160 -1.85 -21.06 14.22
C ASP A 160 -2.81 -20.01 13.66
N GLN A 161 -3.12 -20.05 12.35
CA GLN A 161 -4.00 -19.08 11.73
C GLN A 161 -5.43 -19.30 12.22
N LEU A 162 -6.10 -18.22 12.64
CA LEU A 162 -7.50 -18.30 13.06
C LEU A 162 -8.44 -18.45 11.85
N VAL A 163 -9.49 -19.26 12.00
CA VAL A 163 -10.55 -19.38 10.99
C VAL A 163 -11.19 -18.01 10.74
N GLY A 164 -11.52 -17.28 11.82
CA GLY A 164 -11.98 -15.89 11.74
C GLY A 164 -13.35 -15.69 11.09
N PHE A 165 -14.15 -16.75 10.94
CA PHE A 165 -15.55 -16.72 10.49
C PHE A 165 -16.32 -17.95 11.00
N GLY A 166 -17.65 -17.87 11.02
CA GLY A 166 -18.53 -18.97 11.44
C GLY A 166 -18.41 -19.35 12.92
N THR A 167 -18.97 -20.51 13.29
CA THR A 167 -19.01 -21.00 14.68
C THR A 167 -17.62 -21.29 15.25
N ARG A 168 -16.64 -21.53 14.38
CA ARG A 168 -15.23 -21.76 14.75
C ARG A 168 -14.34 -20.54 14.51
N ALA A 169 -14.89 -19.32 14.49
CA ALA A 169 -14.11 -18.10 14.24
C ALA A 169 -12.88 -17.92 15.15
N LYS A 170 -12.96 -18.43 16.38
CA LYS A 170 -11.88 -18.37 17.39
C LYS A 170 -10.94 -19.57 17.36
N SER A 171 -11.23 -20.61 16.58
CA SER A 171 -10.37 -21.78 16.47
C SER A 171 -9.24 -21.54 15.47
N THR A 172 -8.12 -22.22 15.70
CA THR A 172 -7.00 -22.25 14.76
C THR A 172 -7.28 -23.23 13.61
N TRP A 173 -6.51 -23.11 12.53
CA TRP A 173 -6.56 -24.02 11.40
C TRP A 173 -6.12 -25.43 11.83
N LYS A 174 -5.13 -25.52 12.72
CA LYS A 174 -4.70 -26.79 13.32
C LYS A 174 -5.79 -27.44 14.15
N GLU A 175 -6.43 -26.70 15.06
CA GLU A 175 -7.56 -27.22 15.85
C GLU A 175 -8.69 -27.72 14.95
N THR A 176 -8.97 -27.00 13.86
CA THR A 176 -10.02 -27.37 12.89
C THR A 176 -9.71 -28.70 12.18
N TRP A 177 -8.43 -29.00 11.95
CA TRP A 177 -7.99 -30.26 11.36
C TRP A 177 -7.91 -31.40 12.39
N ASP A 178 -7.43 -31.10 13.59
CA ASP A 178 -7.31 -32.06 14.68
C ASP A 178 -8.71 -32.50 15.14
N SER A 179 -9.70 -31.60 15.11
CA SER A 179 -11.10 -31.88 15.42
C SER A 179 -11.92 -32.41 14.23
N ARG A 180 -11.30 -32.92 13.15
CA ARG A 180 -12.01 -33.33 11.91
C ARG A 180 -13.15 -34.35 12.09
N SER A 181 -13.17 -35.06 13.22
CA SER A 181 -14.25 -35.97 13.59
C SER A 181 -15.59 -35.27 13.85
N ASP A 182 -15.58 -33.95 14.07
CA ASP A 182 -16.78 -33.13 14.30
C ASP A 182 -17.57 -32.78 13.03
N GLY A 183 -17.06 -33.14 11.84
CA GLY A 183 -17.67 -32.87 10.54
C GLY A 183 -17.51 -31.44 10.02
N TYR A 184 -16.94 -30.50 10.78
CA TYR A 184 -16.76 -29.11 10.35
C TYR A 184 -15.75 -29.00 9.20
N ALA A 185 -14.63 -29.72 9.27
CA ALA A 185 -13.65 -29.75 8.18
C ALA A 185 -14.25 -30.32 6.88
N ALA A 186 -15.06 -31.38 6.98
CA ALA A 186 -15.76 -31.97 5.83
C ALA A 186 -16.77 -30.99 5.21
N PHE A 187 -17.50 -30.26 6.06
CA PHE A 187 -18.41 -29.20 5.61
C PHE A 187 -17.69 -28.12 4.81
N ILE A 188 -16.55 -27.61 5.30
CA ILE A 188 -15.75 -26.58 4.60
C ILE A 188 -15.20 -27.12 3.27
N MET A 189 -14.76 -28.37 3.22
CA MET A 189 -14.27 -28.99 1.98
C MET A 189 -15.36 -29.11 0.90
N GLY A 190 -16.62 -29.34 1.29
CA GLY A 190 -17.76 -29.47 0.37
C GLY A 190 -18.36 -28.14 -0.13
N LYS A 191 -17.88 -26.97 0.32
CA LYS A 191 -18.41 -25.67 -0.11
C LYS A 191 -17.61 -25.08 -1.28
N SER A 192 -18.34 -24.45 -2.20
CA SER A 192 -17.74 -23.58 -3.22
C SER A 192 -17.19 -22.32 -2.55
N CYS A 193 -15.90 -22.05 -2.76
CA CYS A 193 -15.21 -20.93 -2.15
C CYS A 193 -14.73 -19.97 -3.24
N VAL A 194 -14.96 -18.66 -3.05
CA VAL A 194 -14.42 -17.64 -3.95
C VAL A 194 -12.91 -17.48 -3.68
N PRO A 195 -12.05 -17.55 -4.71
CA PRO A 195 -10.61 -17.36 -4.57
C PRO A 195 -10.26 -16.08 -3.81
N GLY A 196 -9.29 -16.17 -2.89
CA GLY A 196 -8.84 -15.04 -2.06
C GLY A 196 -9.61 -14.82 -0.75
N THR A 197 -10.76 -15.45 -0.55
CA THR A 197 -11.51 -15.39 0.72
C THR A 197 -10.82 -16.17 1.85
N ARG A 198 -11.14 -15.84 3.11
CA ARG A 198 -10.63 -16.60 4.28
C ARG A 198 -11.04 -18.08 4.25
N MET A 199 -12.26 -18.36 3.76
CA MET A 199 -12.77 -19.72 3.59
C MET A 199 -11.98 -20.50 2.53
N TYR A 200 -11.67 -19.88 1.40
CA TYR A 200 -10.82 -20.46 0.37
C TYR A 200 -9.43 -20.81 0.91
N LYS A 201 -8.83 -19.92 1.71
CA LYS A 201 -7.51 -20.16 2.32
C LYS A 201 -7.53 -21.35 3.29
N LEU A 202 -8.53 -21.43 4.17
CA LEU A 202 -8.71 -22.58 5.06
C LEU A 202 -8.92 -23.88 4.28
N GLN A 203 -9.70 -23.84 3.19
CA GLN A 203 -9.94 -25.01 2.35
C GLN A 203 -8.65 -25.53 1.70
N GLN A 204 -7.78 -24.64 1.22
CA GLN A 204 -6.47 -25.01 0.67
C GLN A 204 -5.56 -25.65 1.72
N TYR A 205 -5.54 -25.09 2.93
CA TYR A 205 -4.80 -25.66 4.05
C TYR A 205 -5.27 -27.09 4.37
N LEU A 206 -6.58 -27.33 4.48
CA LEU A 206 -7.13 -28.65 4.77
C LEU A 206 -6.76 -29.67 3.66
N ARG A 207 -6.82 -29.27 2.38
CA ARG A 207 -6.39 -30.13 1.26
C ARG A 207 -4.91 -30.48 1.32
N LYS A 208 -4.06 -29.48 1.55
CA LYS A 208 -2.60 -29.66 1.68
C LYS A 208 -2.28 -30.64 2.81
N ARG A 209 -2.93 -30.49 3.96
CA ARG A 209 -2.75 -31.37 5.13
C ARG A 209 -3.25 -32.80 4.88
N GLN A 210 -4.34 -32.96 4.13
CA GLN A 210 -4.83 -34.27 3.69
C GLN A 210 -3.84 -34.98 2.76
N GLN A 211 -3.27 -34.25 1.80
CA GLN A 211 -2.26 -34.79 0.89
C GLN A 211 -0.98 -35.19 1.64
N SER A 212 -0.53 -34.39 2.62
CA SER A 212 0.62 -34.71 3.46
C SER A 212 0.36 -35.89 4.42
N ALA A 213 -0.85 -36.02 4.96
CA ALA A 213 -1.23 -37.15 5.81
C ALA A 213 -1.31 -38.47 5.02
N SER A 214 -1.86 -38.42 3.80
CA SER A 214 -1.89 -39.57 2.89
C SER A 214 -0.49 -39.97 2.39
N ALA A 215 0.44 -39.03 2.25
CA ALA A 215 1.84 -39.31 1.91
C ALA A 215 2.66 -39.90 3.08
N SER A 216 2.19 -39.73 4.31
CA SER A 216 2.89 -40.16 5.53
C SER A 216 2.35 -41.47 6.11
N THR A 217 1.51 -42.20 5.38
CA THR A 217 1.01 -43.51 5.82
C THR A 217 1.97 -44.60 5.32
N PRO A 218 2.77 -45.26 6.18
CA PRO A 218 3.48 -46.46 5.79
C PRO A 218 2.46 -47.60 5.73
N ALA A 219 2.09 -48.01 4.53
CA ALA A 219 1.55 -49.34 4.31
C ALA A 219 2.74 -50.31 4.31
N GLU A 220 2.80 -51.22 5.28
CA GLU A 220 3.74 -52.33 5.32
C GLU A 220 3.05 -53.63 4.81
N PRO A 221 3.78 -54.69 4.41
CA PRO A 221 4.35 -54.84 3.06
C PRO A 221 4.00 -56.19 2.39
N ALA A 222 4.17 -56.30 1.07
CA ALA A 222 4.36 -57.58 0.40
C ALA A 222 5.38 -57.48 -0.76
N SER A 223 6.54 -58.09 -0.51
CA SER A 223 7.53 -58.68 -1.44
C SER A 223 8.25 -57.83 -2.50
N ARG A 224 9.49 -57.42 -2.12
CA ARG A 224 10.80 -57.81 -2.72
C ARG A 224 11.02 -57.59 -4.23
N ALA A 225 11.91 -56.63 -4.59
CA ALA A 225 13.28 -56.88 -5.06
C ALA A 225 14.05 -55.60 -5.52
N GLN A 226 15.27 -55.45 -4.97
CA GLN A 226 16.52 -54.88 -5.52
C GLN A 226 16.72 -53.36 -5.76
N ALA A 227 17.63 -52.79 -4.93
CA ALA A 227 18.85 -51.98 -5.20
C ALA A 227 18.91 -51.07 -6.46
N LYS A 228 19.47 -49.84 -6.49
CA LYS A 228 20.51 -49.11 -5.75
C LYS A 228 20.38 -47.60 -6.12
N PRO A 229 21.09 -46.65 -5.48
CA PRO A 229 20.89 -45.21 -5.66
C PRO A 229 21.64 -44.67 -6.88
N LEU A 230 20.98 -43.81 -7.67
CA LEU A 230 21.62 -43.05 -8.74
C LEU A 230 21.19 -41.58 -8.62
N MET A 231 22.20 -40.75 -8.43
CA MET A 231 22.22 -39.35 -8.84
C MET A 231 22.15 -39.23 -10.37
N MET A 232 22.05 -38.00 -10.86
CA MET A 232 22.01 -37.52 -12.25
C MET A 232 20.59 -37.30 -12.76
N ASP A 233 20.26 -36.27 -13.54
CA ASP A 233 20.91 -35.03 -13.94
C ASP A 233 19.76 -34.16 -14.52
N GLU A 234 20.09 -32.93 -14.89
CA GLU A 234 19.20 -31.90 -15.45
C GLU A 234 18.43 -32.35 -16.70
N ASP A 235 17.08 -32.27 -16.67
CA ASP A 235 16.23 -32.47 -17.85
C ASP A 235 15.92 -31.13 -18.55
N GLU A 236 16.90 -30.61 -19.27
CA GLU A 236 16.80 -29.52 -20.25
C GLU A 236 16.13 -29.95 -21.58
N GLU A 237 15.50 -31.12 -21.60
CA GLU A 237 14.84 -31.69 -22.78
C GLU A 237 13.32 -31.44 -22.79
N LEU A 238 12.71 -31.10 -21.64
CA LEU A 238 11.29 -30.72 -21.56
C LEU A 238 11.04 -29.28 -22.02
N GLU A 239 12.01 -28.38 -21.89
CA GLU A 239 11.90 -26.99 -22.39
C GLU A 239 12.11 -26.88 -23.91
N ARG A 240 12.91 -27.78 -24.51
CA ARG A 240 13.12 -27.81 -25.97
C ARG A 240 11.88 -28.28 -26.75
N ALA A 241 11.04 -29.11 -26.14
CA ALA A 241 9.85 -29.66 -26.78
C ALA A 241 8.67 -28.67 -26.88
N MET A 242 8.76 -27.48 -26.28
CA MET A 242 7.68 -26.48 -26.29
C MET A 242 7.88 -25.30 -27.26
N LEU A 243 8.95 -25.30 -28.07
CA LEU A 243 9.31 -24.18 -28.97
C LEU A 243 9.33 -24.53 -30.47
N SER A 244 8.75 -25.66 -30.90
CA SER A 244 8.66 -26.03 -32.33
C SER A 244 7.22 -26.16 -32.84
N ILE A 245 6.43 -25.08 -32.75
CA ILE A 245 5.29 -24.90 -33.66
C ILE A 245 5.35 -23.49 -34.25
N SER A 246 6.19 -23.35 -35.26
CA SER A 246 6.17 -22.21 -36.18
C SER A 246 4.99 -22.36 -37.15
N PRO A 247 4.08 -21.38 -37.27
CA PRO A 247 3.20 -21.29 -38.43
C PRO A 247 3.91 -20.47 -39.51
N SER A 248 4.73 -21.13 -40.33
CA SER A 248 5.22 -20.53 -41.57
C SER A 248 4.42 -21.04 -42.76
N LYS A 249 3.62 -20.12 -43.32
CA LYS A 249 3.26 -19.93 -44.72
C LYS A 249 3.53 -21.10 -45.69
N LEU A 250 2.45 -21.57 -46.33
CA LEU A 250 2.47 -21.88 -47.76
C LEU A 250 1.65 -20.82 -48.53
N GLN A 251 2.39 -19.91 -49.17
CA GLN A 251 2.11 -19.34 -50.50
C GLN A 251 1.89 -20.48 -51.52
N LEU A 252 1.23 -20.38 -52.67
CA LEU A 252 0.96 -19.32 -53.67
C LEU A 252 -0.03 -19.97 -54.68
N GLN A 253 -0.89 -19.25 -55.40
CA GLN A 253 -0.73 -18.89 -56.83
C GLN A 253 -1.98 -18.08 -57.27
N SER A 254 -1.83 -16.77 -57.55
CA SER A 254 -1.73 -16.14 -58.91
C SER A 254 -3.06 -16.16 -59.70
N PHE A 255 -3.63 -15.07 -60.23
CA PHE A 255 -3.07 -14.13 -61.22
C PHE A 255 -3.93 -12.85 -61.38
N ALA A 256 -3.23 -11.76 -61.74
CA ALA A 256 -3.57 -10.70 -62.71
C ALA A 256 -4.79 -9.73 -62.53
N VAL A 257 -4.41 -8.44 -62.36
CA VAL A 257 -5.08 -7.17 -62.73
C VAL A 257 -5.12 -7.06 -64.30
N PRO A 258 -5.74 -6.08 -65.03
CA PRO A 258 -6.07 -4.69 -64.66
C PRO A 258 -7.26 -3.98 -65.39
N VAL A 259 -7.33 -2.63 -65.19
CA VAL A 259 -7.92 -1.56 -66.07
C VAL A 259 -9.43 -1.29 -65.83
N ALA A 260 -10.02 -0.09 -65.77
CA ALA A 260 -9.75 1.31 -66.18
C ALA A 260 -10.58 2.26 -65.27
N ALA A 261 -10.12 3.45 -64.86
CA ALA A 261 -10.16 4.76 -65.54
C ALA A 261 -11.45 5.61 -65.32
N ALA A 262 -11.24 6.94 -65.40
CA ALA A 262 -12.20 8.06 -65.48
C ALA A 262 -12.71 8.67 -64.14
N THR A 263 -12.20 9.83 -63.68
CA THR A 263 -12.63 11.24 -63.98
C THR A 263 -14.08 11.51 -63.57
N ALA A 264 -14.58 12.63 -63.04
CA ALA A 264 -14.19 14.03 -62.91
C ALA A 264 -15.31 14.69 -62.04
N THR A 265 -15.01 15.55 -61.05
CA THR A 265 -15.23 17.03 -61.04
C THR A 265 -16.66 17.53 -60.71
N ALA A 266 -16.70 18.71 -60.03
CA ALA A 266 -17.76 19.73 -59.93
C ALA A 266 -18.84 19.53 -58.83
N THR A 267 -18.83 20.26 -57.70
CA THR A 267 -19.12 21.69 -57.40
C THR A 267 -20.62 22.08 -57.32
N ALA A 268 -20.93 22.85 -56.26
CA ALA A 268 -21.98 23.87 -56.15
C ALA A 268 -23.44 23.35 -56.01
N THR A 269 -24.39 23.93 -55.26
CA THR A 269 -24.50 25.18 -54.48
C THR A 269 -25.89 25.20 -53.82
N ALA A 270 -25.99 25.89 -52.67
CA ALA A 270 -27.15 26.70 -52.20
C ALA A 270 -28.45 25.94 -51.80
N ALA A 271 -29.33 26.43 -50.93
CA ALA A 271 -29.55 27.76 -50.39
C ALA A 271 -30.47 27.71 -49.15
N ALA A 272 -30.43 28.81 -48.37
CA ALA A 272 -31.56 29.44 -47.66
C ALA A 272 -32.06 28.79 -46.35
N ALA A 273 -32.32 29.50 -45.24
CA ALA A 273 -32.40 30.93 -44.98
C ALA A 273 -32.30 31.22 -43.47
N ILE A 274 -31.70 32.36 -43.13
CA ILE A 274 -31.98 33.18 -41.94
C ILE A 274 -32.96 34.28 -42.40
N PRO A 275 -33.79 34.90 -41.54
CA PRO A 275 -33.37 36.14 -40.84
C PRO A 275 -33.96 36.24 -39.41
N GLY A 276 -33.46 37.03 -38.47
CA GLY A 276 -32.40 38.02 -38.47
C GLY A 276 -32.27 38.71 -37.10
N VAL A 277 -31.14 39.41 -36.94
CA VAL A 277 -30.91 40.74 -36.29
C VAL A 277 -31.45 40.94 -34.85
N SER A 278 -30.65 40.95 -33.77
CA SER A 278 -29.57 41.88 -33.32
C SER A 278 -30.09 43.24 -32.74
N PRO A 279 -29.25 44.10 -32.14
CA PRO A 279 -28.85 44.10 -30.72
C PRO A 279 -29.00 45.50 -30.06
N GLY A 280 -28.70 45.62 -28.76
CA GLY A 280 -28.48 46.92 -28.10
C GLY A 280 -28.78 46.85 -26.60
N ALA A 281 -28.18 47.62 -25.70
CA ALA A 281 -27.07 48.56 -25.76
C ALA A 281 -26.62 48.81 -24.30
N LYS A 282 -25.45 49.42 -24.15
CA LYS A 282 -24.78 49.81 -22.90
C LYS A 282 -25.52 50.94 -22.14
N THR A 283 -24.96 51.23 -20.96
CA THR A 283 -25.12 52.41 -20.06
C THR A 283 -26.25 52.25 -19.04
N GLY A 284 -26.12 52.59 -17.76
CA GLY A 284 -25.09 53.20 -16.93
C GLY A 284 -25.77 53.64 -15.62
N PHE A 285 -25.08 53.54 -14.48
CA PHE A 285 -25.16 54.41 -13.29
C PHE A 285 -24.22 53.83 -12.22
#